data_AF-A0A2W2GPA5-F1
#
_entry.id   AF-A0A2W2GPA5-F1
#
_cell.length_a   1.000
_cell.length_b   1.000
_cell.length_c   1.000
_cell.angle_alpha   90.00
_cell.angle_beta   90.00
_cell.angle_gamma   90.00
#
_symmetry.space_group_name_H-M   'P 1'
#
loop_
_entity.id
_entity.type
_entity.pdbx_description
1 polymer ?
#
loop_
_entity_poly.entity_id
_entity_poly.type
_entity_poly.pdbx_seq_one_letter_code
_entity_poly.pdbx_strand_id
1 'polypeptide(L)'
;MAKGVSQVEWQQALFVQGAGQGAYVADGELVARLRQALGPGHEIRYPAMPDEGEPDHAKWKQRIIEEMTAMSGPLVLIGHSLGGSVLVKCLAEIEPPRPIAALVLMAAPMWGGDGWRYDGGEQFEPPHDVADRLPQETPIRIYHCHDDEVVPFAHLGLYAKLLPRATVAAFDEGGHQLHGVEASVAADISGLPAVR
;
A
#
# COMPACT_ATOMS: atom_id res chain seq x y z
N MET A 1 -14.30 -26.68 24.00
CA MET A 1 -12.86 -26.42 23.83
C MET A 1 -12.65 -25.80 22.45
N ALA A 2 -12.62 -24.47 22.37
CA ALA A 2 -12.29 -23.78 21.13
C ALA A 2 -10.77 -23.87 20.95
N LYS A 3 -10.32 -24.48 19.85
CA LYS A 3 -8.91 -24.44 19.45
C LYS A 3 -8.60 -22.96 19.17
N GLY A 4 -7.75 -22.37 19.99
CA GLY A 4 -7.24 -21.02 19.76
C GLY A 4 -6.62 -20.98 18.38
N VAL A 5 -7.16 -20.13 17.52
CA VAL A 5 -6.51 -19.79 16.26
C VAL A 5 -5.25 -19.05 16.67
N SER A 6 -4.09 -19.67 16.52
CA SER A 6 -2.82 -18.97 16.66
C SER A 6 -2.76 -17.93 15.56
N GLN A 7 -2.93 -16.65 15.92
CA GLN A 7 -2.58 -15.54 15.05
C GLN A 7 -1.09 -15.69 14.72
N VAL A 8 -0.75 -15.82 13.44
CA VAL A 8 0.62 -15.60 13.00
C VAL A 8 0.79 -14.09 13.08
N GLU A 9 1.54 -13.63 14.08
CA GLU A 9 1.93 -12.24 14.18
C GLU A 9 2.85 -11.91 13.01
N TRP A 10 2.38 -11.10 12.07
CA TRP A 10 3.29 -10.41 11.17
C TRP A 10 4.12 -9.46 12.03
N GLN A 11 5.42 -9.42 11.80
CA GLN A 11 6.33 -8.56 12.57
C GLN A 11 6.81 -7.37 11.76
N GLN A 12 6.77 -7.46 10.43
CA GLN A 12 7.33 -6.47 9.53
C GLN A 12 6.32 -6.04 8.47
N ALA A 13 6.24 -4.73 8.27
CA ALA A 13 5.59 -4.12 7.13
C ALA A 13 6.62 -3.39 6.26
N LEU A 14 6.44 -3.40 4.94
CA LEU A 14 7.16 -2.54 4.01
C LEU A 14 6.26 -1.35 3.67
N PHE A 15 6.75 -0.15 3.92
CA PHE A 15 6.11 1.09 3.47
C PHE A 15 6.80 1.61 2.21
N VAL A 16 6.02 1.91 1.17
CA VAL A 16 6.47 2.50 -0.09
C VAL A 16 5.86 3.90 -0.23
N GLN A 17 6.73 4.90 -0.27
CA GLN A 17 6.38 6.32 -0.37
C GLN A 17 5.66 6.70 -1.67
N GLY A 18 5.05 7.89 -1.66
CA GLY A 18 4.68 8.64 -2.84
C GLY A 18 5.88 9.17 -3.62
N ALA A 19 5.59 9.97 -4.65
CA ALA A 19 6.58 10.50 -5.58
C ALA A 19 6.67 12.02 -5.54
N GLY A 20 7.73 12.54 -6.13
CA GLY A 20 8.11 13.95 -6.10
C GLY A 20 9.34 14.19 -5.24
N GLN A 21 10.06 15.27 -5.53
CA GLN A 21 11.23 15.66 -4.77
C GLN A 21 10.85 15.91 -3.30
N GLY A 22 11.46 15.18 -2.38
CA GLY A 22 11.18 15.27 -0.94
C GLY A 22 10.09 14.31 -0.44
N ALA A 23 9.53 13.46 -1.31
CA ALA A 23 8.48 12.52 -0.91
C ALA A 23 8.94 11.57 0.22
N TYR A 24 10.19 11.09 0.20
CA TYR A 24 10.71 10.24 1.27
C TYR A 24 10.66 10.93 2.63
N VAL A 25 10.95 12.23 2.66
CA VAL A 25 10.92 13.03 3.89
C VAL A 25 9.48 13.29 4.33
N ALA A 26 8.62 13.72 3.40
CA ALA A 26 7.21 14.00 3.68
C ALA A 26 6.48 12.76 4.24
N ASP A 27 6.60 11.63 3.57
CA ASP A 27 5.97 10.37 3.99
C ASP A 27 6.64 9.77 5.23
N GLY A 28 7.85 10.23 5.58
CA GLY A 28 8.50 9.89 6.85
C GLY A 28 7.66 10.28 8.08
N GLU A 29 6.88 11.36 8.00
CA GLU A 29 5.95 11.77 9.06
C GLU A 29 4.74 10.82 9.16
N LEU A 30 4.18 10.40 8.02
CA LEU A 30 3.12 9.39 7.97
C LEU A 30 3.62 8.05 8.53
N VAL A 31 4.82 7.62 8.15
CA VAL A 31 5.46 6.41 8.69
C VAL A 31 5.67 6.53 10.20
N ALA A 32 6.08 7.69 10.72
CA ALA A 32 6.24 7.90 12.16
C ALA A 32 4.91 7.76 12.92
N ARG A 33 3.82 8.34 12.38
CA ARG A 33 2.47 8.19 12.94
C ARG A 33 1.99 6.74 12.92
N LEU A 34 2.20 6.02 11.82
CA LEU A 34 1.87 4.59 11.72
C LEU A 34 2.66 3.74 12.72
N ARG A 35 3.96 3.99 12.89
CA ARG A 35 4.78 3.32 13.91
C ARG A 35 4.25 3.56 15.31
N GLN A 36 3.86 4.80 15.62
CA GLN A 36 3.28 5.14 16.91
C GLN A 36 1.95 4.40 17.14
N ALA A 37 1.09 4.34 16.14
CA ALA A 37 -0.21 3.67 16.22
C ALA A 37 -0.09 2.14 16.35
N LEU A 38 0.87 1.53 15.66
CA LEU A 38 1.13 0.08 15.70
C LEU A 38 1.82 -0.41 16.98
N GLY A 39 2.56 0.48 17.63
CA GLY A 39 3.32 0.15 18.82
C GLY A 39 4.56 -0.73 18.56
N PRO A 40 5.30 -1.09 19.62
CA PRO A 40 6.64 -1.69 19.51
C PRO A 40 6.67 -3.16 19.04
N GLY A 41 5.51 -3.81 18.89
CA GLY A 41 5.41 -5.19 18.42
C GLY A 41 5.58 -5.35 16.91
N HIS A 42 5.56 -4.24 16.17
CA HIS A 42 5.61 -4.24 14.70
C HIS A 42 6.70 -3.28 14.21
N GLU A 43 7.46 -3.71 13.20
CA GLU A 43 8.48 -2.91 12.52
C GLU A 43 7.94 -2.45 11.16
N ILE A 44 8.02 -1.14 10.88
CA ILE A 44 7.85 -0.62 9.52
C ILE A 44 9.22 -0.40 8.90
N ARG A 45 9.55 -1.19 7.88
CA ARG A 45 10.67 -0.97 6.97
C ARG A 45 10.29 0.13 5.99
N TYR A 46 11.12 1.16 5.90
CA TYR A 46 10.85 2.33 5.08
C TYR A 46 12.12 2.74 4.33
N PRO A 47 12.43 2.09 3.19
CA PRO A 47 13.56 2.45 2.35
C PRO A 47 13.22 3.65 1.47
N ALA A 48 14.21 4.48 1.16
CA ALA A 48 14.06 5.48 0.12
C ALA A 48 13.91 4.81 -1.25
N MET A 49 12.90 5.23 -2.01
CA MET A 49 12.71 4.75 -3.37
C MET A 49 13.65 5.50 -4.34
N PRO A 50 14.23 4.81 -5.34
CA PRO A 50 15.21 5.42 -6.24
C PRO A 50 14.56 6.50 -7.10
N ASP A 51 15.29 7.61 -7.32
CA ASP A 51 14.88 8.69 -8.23
C ASP A 51 13.45 9.22 -7.95
N GLU A 52 13.11 9.49 -6.69
CA GLU A 52 11.74 9.85 -6.28
C GLU A 52 11.12 11.05 -7.02
N GLY A 53 11.94 11.98 -7.54
CA GLY A 53 11.48 13.12 -8.35
C GLY A 53 11.08 12.74 -9.78
N GLU A 54 11.61 11.64 -10.30
CA GLU A 54 11.34 11.10 -11.65
C GLU A 54 11.21 9.57 -11.54
N PRO A 55 10.12 9.08 -10.92
CA PRO A 55 9.97 7.67 -10.60
C PRO A 55 9.93 6.81 -11.86
N ASP A 56 10.56 5.64 -11.76
CA ASP A 56 10.53 4.61 -12.80
C ASP A 56 10.00 3.30 -12.19
N HIS A 57 8.94 2.75 -12.78
CA HIS A 57 8.28 1.55 -12.26
C HIS A 57 9.23 0.36 -12.16
N ALA A 58 10.12 0.15 -13.15
CA ALA A 58 11.03 -0.99 -13.14
C ALA A 58 12.06 -0.89 -12.01
N LYS A 59 12.64 0.29 -11.80
CA LYS A 59 13.58 0.56 -10.69
C LYS A 59 12.90 0.41 -9.33
N TRP A 60 11.70 0.96 -9.18
CA TRP A 60 10.94 0.87 -7.93
C TRP A 60 10.52 -0.56 -7.63
N LYS A 61 10.02 -1.28 -8.64
CA LYS A 61 9.70 -2.71 -8.53
C LYS A 61 10.90 -3.52 -8.08
N GLN A 62 12.08 -3.29 -8.66
CA GLN A 62 13.30 -3.97 -8.25
C GLN A 62 13.61 -3.72 -6.77
N ARG A 63 13.57 -2.46 -6.31
CA ARG A 63 13.81 -2.13 -4.90
C ARG A 63 12.78 -2.79 -3.96
N ILE A 64 11.52 -2.83 -4.35
CA ILE A 64 10.46 -3.51 -3.59
C ILE A 64 10.73 -5.01 -3.47
N ILE A 65 11.15 -5.67 -4.55
CA ILE A 65 11.50 -7.11 -4.54
C ILE A 65 12.68 -7.38 -3.59
N GLU A 66 13.71 -6.55 -3.62
CA GLU A 66 14.88 -6.66 -2.75
C GLU A 66 14.47 -6.59 -1.27
N GLU A 67 13.61 -5.64 -0.91
CA GLU A 67 13.13 -5.45 0.46
C GLU A 67 12.21 -6.58 0.92
N MET A 68 11.27 -7.02 0.08
CA MET A 68 10.42 -8.18 0.37
C MET A 68 11.23 -9.46 0.59
N THR A 69 12.33 -9.62 -0.16
CA THR A 69 13.22 -10.78 -0.03
C THR A 69 13.98 -10.75 1.30
N ALA A 70 14.46 -9.56 1.70
CA ALA A 70 15.20 -9.34 2.94
C ALA A 70 14.34 -9.42 4.22
N MET A 71 13.03 -9.20 4.11
CA MET A 71 12.08 -9.33 5.22
C MET A 71 11.91 -10.77 5.70
N SER A 72 11.39 -10.95 6.90
CA SER A 72 11.05 -12.25 7.48
C SER A 72 9.56 -12.37 7.77
N GLY A 73 9.01 -13.59 7.61
CA GLY A 73 7.59 -13.86 7.83
C GLY A 73 6.67 -13.37 6.71
N PRO A 74 5.34 -13.42 6.92
CA PRO A 74 4.37 -12.86 6.00
C PRO A 74 4.51 -11.35 5.84
N LEU A 75 4.30 -10.85 4.62
CA LEU A 75 4.54 -9.46 4.23
C LEU A 75 3.28 -8.62 4.42
N VAL A 76 3.36 -7.55 5.22
CA VAL A 76 2.40 -6.44 5.13
C VAL A 76 3.00 -5.38 4.21
N LEU A 77 2.29 -5.03 3.14
CA LEU A 77 2.73 -4.05 2.16
C LEU A 77 1.83 -2.82 2.25
N ILE A 78 2.43 -1.65 2.50
CA ILE A 78 1.72 -0.38 2.64
C ILE A 78 2.26 0.56 1.57
N GLY A 79 1.41 1.07 0.70
CA GLY A 79 1.79 2.03 -0.32
C GLY A 79 1.00 3.31 -0.18
N HIS A 80 1.70 4.43 -0.07
CA HIS A 80 1.11 5.76 -0.11
C HIS A 80 1.22 6.36 -1.51
N SER A 81 0.16 6.99 -1.99
CA SER A 81 0.14 7.70 -3.28
C SER A 81 0.71 6.81 -4.40
N LEU A 82 1.71 7.28 -5.16
CA LEU A 82 2.34 6.48 -6.22
C LEU A 82 2.86 5.12 -5.73
N GLY A 83 3.38 5.02 -4.51
CA GLY A 83 3.85 3.76 -3.93
C GLY A 83 2.74 2.72 -3.86
N GLY A 84 1.48 3.13 -3.65
CA GLY A 84 0.31 2.25 -3.73
C GLY A 84 0.09 1.71 -5.14
N SER A 85 0.11 2.58 -6.16
CA SER A 85 -0.03 2.17 -7.57
C SER A 85 1.08 1.19 -7.99
N VAL A 86 2.33 1.49 -7.60
CA VAL A 86 3.50 0.65 -7.90
C VAL A 86 3.38 -0.71 -7.21
N LEU A 87 2.95 -0.79 -5.96
CA LEU A 87 2.74 -2.07 -5.27
C LEU A 87 1.68 -2.94 -5.97
N VAL A 88 0.53 -2.36 -6.34
CA VAL A 88 -0.53 -3.07 -7.07
C VAL A 88 0.01 -3.65 -8.38
N LYS A 89 0.71 -2.83 -9.17
CA LYS A 89 1.29 -3.28 -10.44
C LYS A 89 2.41 -4.29 -10.25
N CYS A 90 3.30 -4.07 -9.28
CA CYS A 90 4.41 -4.96 -8.94
C CYS A 90 3.90 -6.37 -8.62
N LEU A 91 2.92 -6.49 -7.73
CA LEU A 91 2.33 -7.78 -7.33
C LEU A 91 1.58 -8.48 -8.47
N ALA A 92 1.12 -7.74 -9.49
CA ALA A 92 0.52 -8.32 -10.68
C ALA A 92 1.55 -8.86 -11.70
N GLU A 93 2.83 -8.55 -11.51
CA GLU A 93 3.92 -8.85 -12.43
C GLU A 93 4.91 -9.88 -11.89
N ILE A 94 4.83 -10.22 -10.60
CA ILE A 94 5.75 -11.15 -9.95
C ILE A 94 5.00 -12.18 -9.11
N GLU A 95 5.66 -13.30 -8.85
CA GLU A 95 5.33 -14.15 -7.72
C GLU A 95 6.03 -13.56 -6.47
N PRO A 96 5.30 -13.17 -5.41
CA PRO A 96 5.94 -12.65 -4.20
C PRO A 96 6.89 -13.69 -3.58
N PRO A 97 8.07 -13.29 -3.06
CA PRO A 97 9.01 -14.24 -2.48
C PRO A 97 8.50 -14.89 -1.18
N ARG A 98 7.39 -14.36 -0.62
CA ARG A 98 6.78 -14.75 0.64
C ARG A 98 5.27 -14.47 0.59
N PRO A 99 4.45 -15.14 1.43
CA PRO A 99 3.01 -14.84 1.53
C PRO A 99 2.75 -13.38 1.91
N ILE A 100 1.75 -12.76 1.28
CA ILE A 100 1.30 -11.41 1.61
C ILE A 100 0.19 -11.50 2.67
N ALA A 101 0.42 -10.91 3.83
CA ALA A 101 -0.55 -10.80 4.91
C ALA A 101 -1.58 -9.69 4.70
N ALA A 102 -1.17 -8.60 4.07
CA ALA A 102 -2.06 -7.53 3.66
C ALA A 102 -1.42 -6.63 2.60
N LEU A 103 -2.26 -6.06 1.75
CA LEU A 103 -1.95 -4.91 0.91
C LEU A 103 -2.79 -3.72 1.36
N VAL A 104 -2.12 -2.63 1.74
CA VAL A 104 -2.75 -1.39 2.18
C VAL A 104 -2.41 -0.28 1.19
N LEU A 105 -3.43 0.32 0.61
CA LEU A 105 -3.32 1.43 -0.33
C LEU A 105 -3.83 2.70 0.36
N MET A 106 -2.99 3.73 0.45
CA MET A 106 -3.33 4.99 1.10
C MET A 106 -3.23 6.12 0.08
N ALA A 107 -4.35 6.79 -0.21
CA ALA A 107 -4.44 7.87 -1.20
C ALA A 107 -3.82 7.51 -2.57
N ALA A 108 -3.90 6.24 -2.98
CA ALA A 108 -3.26 5.78 -4.21
C ALA A 108 -4.01 6.31 -5.44
N PRO A 109 -3.32 6.89 -6.44
CA PRO A 109 -3.96 7.25 -7.70
C PRO A 109 -4.16 6.01 -8.57
N MET A 110 -5.36 5.88 -9.12
CA MET A 110 -5.57 5.03 -10.28
C MET A 110 -4.94 5.63 -11.55
N TRP A 111 -4.13 4.85 -12.27
CA TRP A 111 -3.54 5.23 -13.56
C TRP A 111 -4.25 4.53 -14.72
N GLY A 112 -4.36 5.21 -15.85
CA GLY A 112 -5.06 4.71 -17.03
C GLY A 112 -6.58 4.75 -16.92
N GLY A 113 -7.27 4.36 -18.00
CA GLY A 113 -8.74 4.35 -18.05
C GLY A 113 -9.38 5.68 -17.65
N ASP A 114 -10.27 5.62 -16.65
CA ASP A 114 -10.96 6.77 -16.04
C ASP A 114 -10.13 7.47 -14.94
N GLY A 115 -8.90 7.01 -14.69
CA GLY A 115 -7.94 7.59 -13.75
C GLY A 115 -7.01 8.62 -14.40
N TRP A 116 -5.81 8.75 -13.83
CA TRP A 116 -4.78 9.67 -14.33
C TRP A 116 -4.11 9.17 -15.60
N ARG A 117 -3.90 10.12 -16.52
CA ARG A 117 -3.31 9.89 -17.84
C ARG A 117 -2.37 11.05 -18.14
N TYR A 118 -1.13 10.90 -17.70
CA TYR A 118 -0.04 11.83 -17.99
C TYR A 118 0.99 11.12 -18.85
N ASP A 119 1.72 11.87 -19.67
CA ASP A 119 2.80 11.32 -20.49
C ASP A 119 3.84 10.64 -19.59
N GLY A 120 4.10 9.35 -19.83
CA GLY A 120 5.01 8.54 -19.02
C GLY A 120 4.36 7.92 -17.77
N GLY A 121 3.08 8.21 -17.51
CA GLY A 121 2.30 7.62 -16.42
C GLY A 121 1.81 6.20 -16.71
N GLU A 122 1.82 5.78 -17.98
CA GLU A 122 1.39 4.44 -18.42
C GLU A 122 2.22 3.33 -17.77
N GLN A 123 3.47 3.63 -17.36
CA GLN A 123 4.32 2.70 -16.64
C GLN A 123 3.76 2.31 -15.25
N PHE A 124 2.80 3.05 -14.70
CA PHE A 124 2.15 2.80 -13.42
C PHE A 124 0.74 2.24 -13.56
N GLU A 125 0.23 2.10 -14.79
CA GLU A 125 -1.06 1.48 -15.07
C GLU A 125 -1.00 -0.02 -14.75
N PRO A 126 -1.87 -0.52 -13.85
CA PRO A 126 -1.94 -1.95 -13.59
C PRO A 126 -2.53 -2.68 -14.80
N PRO A 127 -2.23 -3.97 -14.97
CA PRO A 127 -2.88 -4.75 -16.00
C PRO A 127 -4.39 -4.88 -15.70
N HIS A 128 -5.22 -4.96 -16.74
CA HIS A 128 -6.69 -5.01 -16.61
C HIS A 128 -7.22 -6.20 -15.79
N ASP A 129 -6.46 -7.29 -15.75
CA ASP A 129 -6.73 -8.53 -15.01
C ASP A 129 -6.01 -8.56 -13.64
N VAL A 130 -5.56 -7.42 -13.11
CA VAL A 130 -4.81 -7.36 -11.83
C VAL A 130 -5.55 -8.03 -10.68
N ALA A 131 -6.88 -7.92 -10.62
CA ALA A 131 -7.67 -8.55 -9.57
C ALA A 131 -7.50 -10.08 -9.51
N ASP A 132 -7.30 -10.70 -10.67
CA ASP A 132 -7.11 -12.14 -10.82
C ASP A 132 -5.67 -12.56 -10.51
N ARG A 133 -4.71 -11.66 -10.77
CA ARG A 133 -3.27 -11.89 -10.54
C ARG A 133 -2.83 -11.71 -9.10
N LEU A 134 -3.51 -10.83 -8.34
CA LEU A 134 -3.20 -10.65 -6.93
C LEU A 134 -3.51 -11.93 -6.13
N PRO A 135 -2.70 -12.30 -5.12
CA PRO A 135 -2.91 -13.54 -4.39
C PRO A 135 -4.28 -13.54 -3.70
N GLN A 136 -5.08 -14.57 -3.99
CA GLN A 136 -6.54 -14.54 -3.82
C GLN A 136 -7.03 -14.39 -2.37
N GLU A 137 -6.20 -14.79 -1.39
CA GLU A 137 -6.53 -14.70 0.03
C GLU A 137 -6.00 -13.42 0.69
N THR A 138 -5.31 -12.55 -0.06
CA THR A 138 -4.71 -11.33 0.48
C THR A 138 -5.79 -10.32 0.84
N PRO A 139 -5.91 -9.91 2.12
CA PRO A 139 -6.72 -8.77 2.51
C PRO A 139 -6.19 -7.49 1.85
N ILE A 140 -7.07 -6.76 1.17
CA ILE A 140 -6.74 -5.46 0.58
C ILE A 140 -7.53 -4.38 1.31
N ARG A 141 -6.84 -3.37 1.83
CA ARG A 141 -7.44 -2.19 2.47
C ARG A 141 -7.11 -0.94 1.67
N ILE A 142 -8.09 -0.07 1.47
CA ILE A 142 -7.90 1.16 0.71
C ILE A 142 -8.43 2.33 1.52
N TYR A 143 -7.58 3.32 1.74
CA TYR A 143 -7.85 4.50 2.55
C TYR A 143 -7.75 5.76 1.70
N HIS A 144 -8.73 6.66 1.80
CA HIS A 144 -8.72 7.96 1.12
C HIS A 144 -9.47 9.00 1.93
N CYS A 145 -9.01 10.25 1.91
CA CYS A 145 -9.72 11.38 2.52
C CYS A 145 -10.45 12.21 1.46
N HIS A 146 -11.64 12.73 1.77
CA HIS A 146 -12.41 13.57 0.84
C HIS A 146 -11.73 14.91 0.55
N ASP A 147 -10.97 15.43 1.51
CA ASP A 147 -10.16 16.65 1.43
C ASP A 147 -8.77 16.44 0.81
N ASP A 148 -8.50 15.30 0.16
CA ASP A 148 -7.27 15.10 -0.60
C ASP A 148 -7.24 16.00 -1.85
N GLU A 149 -6.43 17.07 -1.76
CA GLU A 149 -6.23 18.05 -2.83
C GLU A 149 -5.25 17.58 -3.93
N VAL A 150 -4.54 16.45 -3.72
CA VAL A 150 -3.55 15.93 -4.66
C VAL A 150 -4.15 14.82 -5.50
N VAL A 151 -4.66 13.76 -4.88
CA VAL A 151 -5.33 12.64 -5.58
C VAL A 151 -6.83 12.77 -5.35
N PRO A 152 -7.62 13.07 -6.39
CA PRO A 152 -9.07 13.22 -6.22
C PRO A 152 -9.71 11.99 -5.58
N PHE A 153 -10.64 12.21 -4.66
CA PHE A 153 -11.34 11.14 -3.95
C PHE A 153 -12.00 10.08 -4.86
N ALA A 154 -12.35 10.45 -6.10
CA ALA A 154 -12.90 9.54 -7.10
C ALA A 154 -11.99 8.32 -7.39
N HIS A 155 -10.68 8.42 -7.18
CA HIS A 155 -9.74 7.30 -7.38
C HIS A 155 -10.00 6.14 -6.41
N LEU A 156 -10.55 6.39 -5.21
CA LEU A 156 -11.02 5.34 -4.31
C LEU A 156 -12.07 4.45 -4.99
N GLY A 157 -13.03 5.07 -5.68
CA GLY A 157 -14.08 4.36 -6.41
C GLY A 157 -13.55 3.59 -7.62
N LEU A 158 -12.49 4.07 -8.27
CA LEU A 158 -11.83 3.35 -9.36
C LEU A 158 -11.13 2.09 -8.86
N TYR A 159 -10.37 2.20 -7.77
CA TYR A 159 -9.78 1.02 -7.14
C TYR A 159 -10.82 0.05 -6.58
N ALA A 160 -11.90 0.53 -5.99
CA ALA A 160 -12.98 -0.34 -5.50
C ALA A 160 -13.62 -1.18 -6.62
N LYS A 161 -13.74 -0.60 -7.83
CA LYS A 161 -14.21 -1.32 -9.02
C LYS A 161 -13.16 -2.32 -9.52
N LEU A 162 -11.89 -1.91 -9.58
CA LEU A 162 -10.79 -2.74 -10.06
C LEU A 162 -10.51 -3.92 -9.12
N LEU A 163 -10.61 -3.71 -7.81
CA LEU A 163 -10.32 -4.66 -6.75
C LEU A 163 -11.57 -4.90 -5.90
N PRO A 164 -12.59 -5.63 -6.41
CA PRO A 164 -13.89 -5.77 -5.76
C PRO A 164 -13.86 -6.50 -4.40
N ARG A 165 -12.72 -7.12 -4.06
CA ARG A 165 -12.50 -7.76 -2.75
C ARG A 165 -11.88 -6.82 -1.71
N ALA A 166 -11.44 -5.65 -2.12
CA ALA A 166 -10.85 -4.69 -1.21
C ALA A 166 -11.92 -4.13 -0.27
N THR A 167 -11.54 -3.93 0.99
CA THR A 167 -12.33 -3.11 1.90
C THR A 167 -11.86 -1.68 1.82
N VAL A 168 -12.79 -0.77 1.60
CA VAL A 168 -12.52 0.67 1.48
C VAL A 168 -12.92 1.38 2.76
N ALA A 169 -12.13 2.37 3.16
CA ALA A 169 -12.42 3.27 4.25
C ALA A 169 -12.19 4.71 3.76
N ALA A 170 -13.23 5.53 3.87
CA ALA A 170 -13.19 6.94 3.51
C ALA A 170 -13.23 7.80 4.77
N PHE A 171 -12.49 8.90 4.75
CA PHE A 171 -12.41 9.86 5.84
C PHE A 171 -12.81 11.23 5.31
N ASP A 172 -13.46 12.05 6.13
CA ASP A 172 -13.83 13.41 5.72
C ASP A 172 -12.59 14.32 5.62
N GLU A 173 -11.66 14.15 6.57
CA GLU A 173 -10.47 14.98 6.71
C GLU A 173 -9.19 14.13 6.85
N GLY A 174 -8.05 14.73 6.52
CA GLY A 174 -6.72 14.15 6.66
C GLY A 174 -5.77 14.54 5.52
N GLY A 175 -6.32 15.08 4.44
CA GLY A 175 -5.62 15.51 3.23
C GLY A 175 -4.87 14.36 2.57
N HIS A 176 -3.95 14.71 1.67
CA HIS A 176 -3.16 13.70 0.94
C HIS A 176 -2.28 12.86 1.87
N GLN A 177 -1.80 13.42 2.99
CA GLN A 177 -0.94 12.72 3.94
C GLN A 177 -1.71 11.93 5.01
N LEU A 178 -3.04 11.83 4.90
CA LEU A 178 -3.92 11.03 5.74
C LEU A 178 -3.70 11.25 7.26
N HIS A 179 -3.66 12.51 7.70
CA HIS A 179 -3.58 12.85 9.11
C HIS A 179 -4.79 12.30 9.89
N GLY A 180 -4.55 11.57 10.97
CA GLY A 180 -5.59 11.00 11.83
C GLY A 180 -6.12 9.63 11.36
N VAL A 181 -5.67 9.11 10.21
CA VAL A 181 -6.10 7.81 9.67
C VAL A 181 -5.28 6.65 10.25
N GLU A 182 -4.08 6.92 10.77
CA GLU A 182 -3.11 5.92 11.25
C GLU A 182 -3.66 4.92 12.27
N ALA A 183 -4.55 5.36 13.17
CA ALA A 183 -5.14 4.49 14.19
C ALA A 183 -6.07 3.44 13.57
N SER A 184 -6.83 3.83 12.54
CA SER A 184 -7.70 2.92 11.79
C SER A 184 -6.86 1.92 10.99
N VAL A 185 -5.81 2.40 10.31
CA VAL A 185 -4.88 1.53 9.57
C VAL A 185 -4.26 0.50 10.51
N ALA A 186 -3.70 0.95 11.63
CA ALA A 186 -3.07 0.08 12.62
C ALA A 186 -4.02 -0.98 13.17
N ALA A 187 -5.25 -0.59 13.55
CA ALA A 187 -6.26 -1.51 14.05
C ALA A 187 -6.61 -2.59 13.01
N ASP A 188 -6.79 -2.19 11.75
CA ASP A 188 -7.15 -3.09 10.66
C ASP A 188 -6.04 -4.10 10.34
N ILE A 189 -4.77 -3.68 10.36
CA ILE A 189 -3.65 -4.58 10.05
C ILE A 189 -3.23 -5.44 11.25
N SER A 190 -3.32 -4.95 12.48
CA SER A 190 -3.10 -5.76 13.68
C SER A 190 -4.23 -6.79 13.91
N GLY A 191 -5.43 -6.53 13.41
CA GLY A 191 -6.58 -7.45 13.50
C GLY A 191 -6.61 -8.57 12.46
N LEU A 192 -5.62 -8.67 11.57
CA LEU A 192 -5.64 -9.63 10.47
C LEU A 192 -5.51 -11.09 10.97
N PRO A 193 -6.23 -12.02 10.34
CA PRO A 193 -6.07 -13.44 10.64
C PRO A 193 -4.69 -13.93 10.20
N ALA A 194 -4.22 -15.02 10.81
CA ALA A 194 -3.00 -15.69 10.39
C ALA A 194 -3.04 -16.04 8.90
N VAL A 195 -1.98 -15.67 8.17
CA VAL A 195 -1.75 -16.18 6.81
C VAL A 195 -1.39 -17.66 6.92
N ARG A 196 -2.07 -18.52 6.17
CA ARG A 196 -1.83 -19.96 6.14
C ARG A 196 -0.73 -20.33 5.15
#